data_AF-A0A256YXQ7-F1
#
_entry.id   AF-A0A256YXQ7-F1
#
_cell.length_a   1.000
_cell.length_b   1.000
_cell.length_c   1.000
_cell.angle_alpha   90.00
_cell.angle_beta   90.00
_cell.angle_gamma   90.00
#
_symmetry.space_group_name_H-M   'P 1'
#
loop_
_entity.id
_entity.type
_entity.pdbx_description
1 polymer ?
#
loop_
_entity_poly.entity_id
_entity_poly.type
_entity_poly.pdbx_seq_one_letter_code
_entity_poly.pdbx_strand_id
1 'polypeptide(L)'
;MSHHEDADMWDPSDYPMTGTYHAKRAAAYLVDLALVFFPILLVFYYTDSDLGNAMNWFYILIITGLFTFVLKVVLEFGTGRSPGKWIFGLRIVTPDGELSLGQVFLRNILNIFVVVGPILDMLIGRAVSSDERLKYLDNQSFTLVIEDVPLEVEEPRVRTYRPPVRVEEPTSREKFKLDYRQVRVGHCPRCGAPYRVLPPDDPSFSGLWNHRCTWCNYLIREDERE
;
A
#
# COMPACT_ATOMS: atom_id res chain seq x y z
N MET A 1 -3.68 -24.26 7.40
CA MET A 1 -4.51 -23.62 6.36
C MET A 1 -5.13 -22.40 7.03
N SER A 2 -4.32 -21.36 7.20
CA SER A 2 -4.57 -20.25 8.11
C SER A 2 -3.69 -19.08 7.66
N HIS A 3 -4.08 -18.39 6.59
CA HIS A 3 -3.53 -17.09 6.18
C HIS A 3 -4.49 -16.46 5.16
N HIS A 4 -5.50 -15.73 5.62
CA HIS A 4 -6.33 -14.88 4.76
C HIS A 4 -6.95 -13.67 5.49
N GLU A 5 -6.42 -13.27 6.66
CA GLU A 5 -6.97 -12.13 7.42
C GLU A 5 -6.21 -10.81 7.25
N ASP A 6 -5.14 -10.77 6.44
CA ASP A 6 -4.36 -9.53 6.19
C ASP A 6 -4.53 -8.96 4.77
N ALA A 7 -5.54 -9.42 4.01
CA ALA A 7 -5.82 -8.93 2.65
C ALA A 7 -6.48 -7.53 2.61
N ASP A 8 -6.56 -6.84 3.75
CA ASP A 8 -7.12 -5.49 3.88
C ASP A 8 -6.13 -4.36 3.53
N MET A 9 -4.93 -4.69 3.01
CA MET A 9 -3.84 -3.71 2.79
C MET A 9 -3.53 -3.41 1.32
N TRP A 10 -4.50 -3.54 0.41
CA TRP A 10 -4.32 -3.06 -0.95
C TRP A 10 -5.65 -2.60 -1.57
N ASP A 11 -5.98 -1.32 -1.36
CA ASP A 11 -7.09 -0.69 -2.07
C ASP A 11 -6.52 0.07 -3.29
N PRO A 12 -6.90 -0.29 -4.54
CA PRO A 12 -6.56 0.49 -5.73
C PRO A 12 -6.93 1.98 -5.63
N SER A 13 -7.88 2.32 -4.76
CA SER A 13 -8.30 3.70 -4.50
C SER A 13 -7.21 4.58 -3.88
N ASP A 14 -6.23 3.97 -3.19
CA ASP A 14 -5.09 4.67 -2.57
C ASP A 14 -4.16 5.33 -3.61
N TYR A 15 -4.26 4.90 -4.86
CA TYR A 15 -3.46 5.41 -5.97
C TYR A 15 -4.34 6.31 -6.85
N PRO A 16 -4.23 7.65 -6.76
CA PRO A 16 -5.00 8.54 -7.60
C PRO A 16 -4.56 8.41 -9.07
N MET A 17 -5.54 8.50 -9.97
CA MET A 17 -5.33 8.45 -11.42
C MET A 17 -5.68 9.80 -12.01
N THR A 18 -4.75 10.40 -12.77
CA THR A 18 -5.10 11.57 -13.58
C THR A 18 -6.02 11.18 -14.74
N GLY A 19 -6.86 12.11 -15.21
CA GLY A 19 -7.69 11.87 -16.40
C GLY A 19 -6.89 11.49 -17.66
N THR A 20 -5.57 11.72 -17.66
CA THR A 20 -4.64 11.37 -18.74
C THR A 20 -3.99 10.00 -18.61
N TYR A 21 -4.26 9.22 -17.57
CA TYR A 21 -3.54 7.97 -17.28
C TYR A 21 -3.57 6.95 -18.42
N HIS A 22 -4.73 6.72 -19.04
CA HIS A 22 -4.81 5.79 -20.17
C HIS A 22 -3.99 6.26 -21.37
N ALA A 23 -3.94 7.57 -21.61
CA ALA A 23 -3.12 8.16 -22.66
C ALA A 23 -1.63 7.99 -22.36
N LYS A 24 -1.19 8.26 -21.12
CA LYS A 24 0.20 8.01 -20.70
C LYS A 24 0.58 6.54 -20.82
N ARG A 25 -0.32 5.62 -20.46
CA ARG A 25 -0.09 4.18 -20.56
C ARG A 25 0.02 3.71 -22.02
N ALA A 26 -0.84 4.23 -22.89
CA ALA A 26 -0.75 3.98 -24.33
C ALA A 26 0.53 4.57 -24.93
N ALA A 27 0.88 5.81 -24.57
CA ALA A 27 2.10 6.47 -25.04
C ALA A 27 3.37 5.76 -24.54
N ALA A 28 3.40 5.30 -23.29
CA ALA A 28 4.48 4.48 -22.75
C ALA A 28 4.66 3.19 -23.56
N TYR A 29 3.56 2.52 -23.90
CA TYR A 29 3.60 1.33 -24.75
C TYR A 29 4.14 1.63 -26.15
N LEU A 30 3.71 2.74 -26.77
CA LEU A 30 4.19 3.16 -28.09
C LEU A 30 5.68 3.48 -28.09
N VAL A 31 6.19 4.13 -27.04
CA VAL A 31 7.63 4.42 -26.90
C VAL A 31 8.42 3.13 -26.74
N ASP A 32 7.99 2.21 -25.87
CA ASP A 32 8.64 0.91 -25.72
C ASP A 32 8.65 0.13 -27.04
N LEU A 33 7.54 0.16 -27.77
CA LEU A 33 7.41 -0.50 -29.05
C LEU A 33 8.32 0.12 -30.11
N ALA A 34 8.33 1.45 -30.23
CA ALA A 34 9.19 2.17 -31.16
C ALA A 34 10.67 1.84 -30.93
N LEU A 35 11.09 1.78 -29.66
CA LEU A 35 12.47 1.48 -29.27
C LEU A 35 12.94 0.11 -29.76
N VAL A 36 12.05 -0.87 -29.86
CA VAL A 36 12.36 -2.22 -30.38
C VAL A 36 12.12 -2.32 -31.89
N PHE A 37 11.03 -1.72 -32.38
CA PHE A 37 10.58 -1.81 -33.76
C PHE A 37 11.54 -1.11 -34.73
N PHE A 38 12.02 0.09 -34.41
CA PHE A 38 12.89 0.85 -35.33
C PHE A 38 14.23 0.15 -35.63
N PRO A 39 14.97 -0.37 -34.63
CA PRO A 39 16.18 -1.15 -34.91
C PRO A 39 15.93 -2.38 -35.78
N ILE A 40 14.84 -3.12 -35.53
CA ILE A 40 14.48 -4.30 -36.33
C ILE A 40 14.14 -3.89 -37.77
N LEU A 41 13.33 -2.86 -37.94
CA LEU A 41 12.97 -2.33 -39.26
C LEU A 41 14.22 -1.88 -40.03
N LEU A 42 15.15 -1.22 -39.35
CA LEU A 42 16.41 -0.78 -39.92
C LEU A 42 17.28 -1.95 -40.37
N VAL A 43 17.36 -3.03 -39.58
CA VAL A 43 18.06 -4.26 -40.00
C VAL A 43 17.45 -4.83 -41.28
N PHE A 44 16.13 -4.99 -41.35
CA PHE A 44 15.46 -5.51 -42.54
C PHE A 44 15.63 -4.61 -43.77
N TYR A 45 15.64 -3.29 -43.56
CA TYR A 45 15.90 -2.32 -44.61
C TYR A 45 17.32 -2.46 -45.19
N TYR A 46 18.34 -2.65 -44.35
CA TYR A 46 19.74 -2.80 -44.79
C TYR A 46 20.09 -4.19 -45.33
N THR A 47 19.27 -5.22 -45.05
CA THR A 47 19.46 -6.58 -45.59
C THR A 47 18.78 -6.80 -46.94
N ASP A 48 18.41 -5.72 -47.66
CA ASP A 48 17.67 -5.74 -48.93
C ASP A 48 16.44 -6.66 -48.91
N SER A 49 15.81 -6.77 -47.74
CA SER A 49 14.63 -7.60 -47.58
C SER A 49 13.42 -6.86 -48.16
N ASP A 50 12.69 -7.52 -49.05
CA ASP A 50 11.50 -6.92 -49.68
C ASP A 50 10.43 -6.59 -48.62
N LEU A 51 10.35 -5.31 -48.23
CA LEU A 51 9.35 -4.80 -47.29
C LEU A 51 7.93 -4.80 -47.89
N GLY A 52 7.75 -5.09 -49.18
CA GLY A 52 6.44 -5.34 -49.79
C GLY A 52 5.90 -6.75 -49.50
N ASN A 53 6.75 -7.68 -49.07
CA ASN A 53 6.36 -9.06 -48.83
C ASN A 53 5.66 -9.22 -47.47
N ALA A 54 4.42 -9.74 -47.50
CA ALA A 54 3.63 -10.01 -46.29
C ALA A 54 4.33 -10.96 -45.30
N MET A 55 5.13 -11.90 -45.79
CA MET A 55 5.87 -12.82 -44.93
C MET A 55 6.98 -12.11 -44.14
N ASN A 56 7.65 -11.12 -44.75
CA ASN A 56 8.64 -10.31 -44.05
C ASN A 56 8.00 -9.46 -42.95
N TRP A 57 6.83 -8.88 -43.20
CA TRP A 57 6.05 -8.20 -42.16
C TRP A 57 5.67 -9.11 -41.01
N PHE A 58 5.24 -10.34 -41.30
CA PHE A 58 4.95 -11.33 -40.27
C PHE A 58 6.17 -11.63 -39.39
N TYR A 59 7.36 -11.82 -39.99
CA TYR A 59 8.60 -11.99 -39.23
C TYR A 59 8.96 -10.75 -38.41
N ILE A 60 8.88 -9.55 -38.99
CA ILE A 60 9.15 -8.29 -38.27
C ILE A 60 8.25 -8.19 -37.03
N LEU A 61 6.96 -8.47 -37.17
CA LEU A 61 6.00 -8.39 -36.05
C LEU A 61 6.30 -9.42 -34.95
N ILE A 62 6.59 -10.68 -35.31
CA ILE A 62 6.93 -11.71 -34.33
C ILE A 62 8.24 -11.39 -33.60
N ILE A 63 9.27 -11.01 -34.34
CA ILE A 63 10.58 -10.66 -33.76
C ILE A 63 10.40 -9.46 -32.85
N THR A 64 9.70 -8.42 -33.29
CA THR A 64 9.40 -7.23 -32.48
C THR A 64 8.66 -7.61 -31.20
N GLY A 65 7.67 -8.49 -31.28
CA GLY A 65 6.92 -8.96 -30.11
C GLY A 65 7.76 -9.73 -29.12
N LEU A 66 8.59 -10.64 -29.62
CA LEU A 66 9.51 -11.41 -28.78
C LEU A 66 10.52 -10.52 -28.07
N PHE A 67 11.15 -9.59 -28.80
CA PHE A 67 12.10 -8.64 -28.21
C PHE A 67 11.42 -7.67 -27.23
N THR A 68 10.22 -7.18 -27.55
CA THR A 68 9.43 -6.32 -26.64
C THR A 68 9.09 -7.06 -25.35
N PHE A 69 8.69 -8.33 -25.46
CA PHE A 69 8.42 -9.19 -24.32
C PHE A 69 9.67 -9.37 -23.45
N VAL A 70 10.79 -9.80 -24.03
CA VAL A 70 12.05 -10.04 -23.28
C VAL A 70 12.54 -8.75 -22.63
N LEU A 71 12.55 -7.64 -23.37
CA LEU A 71 13.01 -6.35 -22.86
C LEU A 71 12.17 -5.90 -21.66
N LYS A 72 10.84 -6.01 -21.76
CA LYS A 72 9.96 -5.67 -20.63
C LYS A 72 10.18 -6.59 -19.44
N VAL A 73 10.30 -7.89 -19.65
CA VAL A 73 10.53 -8.82 -18.53
C VAL A 73 11.82 -8.49 -17.80
N VAL A 74 12.91 -8.26 -18.52
CA VAL A 74 14.21 -7.94 -17.92
C VAL A 74 14.19 -6.60 -17.18
N LEU A 75 13.66 -5.55 -17.81
CA LEU A 75 13.67 -4.21 -17.24
C LEU A 75 12.66 -4.05 -16.09
N GLU A 76 11.46 -4.61 -16.22
CA GLU A 76 10.42 -4.53 -15.20
C GLU A 76 10.75 -5.40 -13.99
N PHE A 77 11.44 -6.53 -14.16
CA PHE A 77 11.92 -7.33 -13.03
C PHE A 77 12.95 -6.56 -12.18
N GLY A 78 13.88 -5.84 -12.82
CA GLY A 78 14.91 -5.10 -12.07
C GLY A 78 14.45 -3.76 -11.50
N THR A 79 13.54 -3.06 -12.18
CA THR A 79 13.21 -1.65 -11.86
C THR A 79 11.73 -1.40 -11.60
N GLY A 80 10.85 -2.38 -11.86
CA GLY A 80 9.40 -2.20 -11.86
C GLY A 80 8.89 -1.29 -12.99
N ARG A 81 9.75 -0.92 -13.96
CA ARG A 81 9.46 0.04 -15.02
C ARG A 81 10.08 -0.38 -16.35
N SER A 82 9.40 -0.01 -17.44
CA SER A 82 9.98 0.00 -18.78
C SER A 82 10.45 1.42 -19.14
N PRO A 83 11.29 1.62 -20.18
CA PRO A 83 11.78 2.94 -20.57
C PRO A 83 10.66 3.94 -20.86
N GLY A 84 9.62 3.52 -21.58
CA GLY A 84 8.43 4.32 -21.83
C GLY A 84 7.69 4.65 -20.54
N LYS A 85 7.48 3.67 -19.65
CA LYS A 85 6.86 3.92 -18.34
C LYS A 85 7.67 4.91 -17.51
N TRP A 86 8.99 4.83 -17.56
CA TRP A 86 9.87 5.77 -16.85
C TRP A 86 9.68 7.21 -17.34
N ILE A 87 9.62 7.42 -18.66
CA ILE A 87 9.37 8.74 -19.27
C ILE A 87 8.01 9.33 -18.85
N PHE A 88 6.99 8.49 -18.76
CA PHE A 88 5.62 8.93 -18.40
C PHE A 88 5.33 8.91 -16.90
N GLY A 89 6.34 8.65 -16.05
CA GLY A 89 6.15 8.58 -14.60
C GLY A 89 5.18 7.48 -14.19
N LEU A 90 5.24 6.32 -14.83
CA LEU A 90 4.45 5.15 -14.50
C LEU A 90 5.35 4.09 -13.85
N ARG A 91 4.80 3.38 -12.87
CA ARG A 91 5.48 2.24 -12.26
C ARG A 91 4.54 1.09 -11.97
N ILE A 92 5.09 -0.11 -11.90
CA ILE A 92 4.35 -1.29 -11.52
C ILE A 92 4.55 -1.50 -10.02
N VAL A 93 3.47 -1.84 -9.33
CA VAL A 93 3.47 -2.19 -7.92
C VAL A 93 2.78 -3.53 -7.71
N THR A 94 3.22 -4.23 -6.66
CA THR A 94 2.62 -5.46 -6.14
C THR A 94 2.25 -5.22 -4.68
N PRO A 95 1.27 -5.96 -4.12
CA PRO A 95 0.96 -5.90 -2.69
C PRO A 95 2.19 -6.19 -1.81
N ASP A 96 3.05 -7.10 -2.26
CA ASP A 96 4.24 -7.54 -1.54
C ASP A 96 5.43 -6.57 -1.69
N GLY A 97 5.28 -5.48 -2.46
CA GLY A 97 6.30 -4.48 -2.74
C GLY A 97 7.33 -4.90 -3.81
N GLU A 98 7.84 -6.13 -3.75
CA GLU A 98 8.79 -6.66 -4.75
C GLU A 98 8.06 -7.36 -5.90
N LEU A 99 8.52 -7.14 -7.13
CA LEU A 99 8.02 -7.86 -8.31
C LEU A 99 8.73 -9.20 -8.46
N SER A 100 7.98 -10.30 -8.40
CA SER A 100 8.53 -11.61 -8.75
C SER A 100 8.67 -11.76 -10.27
N LEU A 101 9.66 -12.55 -10.72
CA LEU A 101 9.86 -12.85 -12.13
C LEU A 101 8.62 -13.49 -12.78
N GLY A 102 7.91 -14.35 -12.04
CA GLY A 102 6.70 -15.01 -12.50
C GLY A 102 5.56 -14.03 -12.77
N GLN A 103 5.38 -13.03 -11.88
CA GLN A 103 4.38 -11.97 -12.07
C GLN A 103 4.71 -11.14 -13.31
N VAL A 104 5.96 -10.71 -13.47
CA VAL A 104 6.40 -9.93 -14.63
C VAL A 104 6.23 -10.71 -15.94
N PHE A 105 6.57 -12.01 -15.92
CA PHE A 105 6.42 -12.89 -17.08
C PHE A 105 4.95 -13.02 -17.50
N LEU A 106 4.07 -13.39 -16.56
CA LEU A 106 2.64 -13.58 -16.84
C LEU A 106 1.99 -12.29 -17.34
N ARG A 107 2.31 -11.16 -16.72
CA ARG A 107 1.82 -9.84 -17.10
C ARG A 107 2.16 -9.45 -18.55
N ASN A 108 3.32 -9.90 -19.04
CA ASN A 108 3.85 -9.49 -20.34
C ASN A 108 3.63 -10.51 -21.47
N ILE A 109 3.17 -11.73 -21.18
CA ILE A 109 3.11 -12.82 -22.17
C ILE A 109 2.33 -12.46 -23.44
N LEU A 110 1.23 -11.69 -23.33
CA LEU A 110 0.45 -11.26 -24.48
C LEU A 110 1.13 -10.17 -25.33
N ASN A 111 2.19 -9.53 -24.84
CA ASN A 111 2.95 -8.55 -25.63
C ASN A 111 3.76 -9.19 -26.78
N ILE A 112 3.90 -10.53 -26.79
CA ILE A 112 4.46 -11.26 -27.95
C ILE A 112 3.62 -10.96 -29.20
N PHE A 113 2.31 -10.77 -29.04
CA PHE A 113 1.42 -10.33 -30.11
C PHE A 113 1.28 -8.81 -30.10
N VAL A 114 2.33 -8.10 -30.54
CA VAL A 114 2.51 -6.63 -30.47
C VAL A 114 1.25 -5.79 -30.66
N VAL A 115 0.39 -6.16 -31.63
CA VAL A 115 -0.82 -5.39 -31.95
C VAL A 115 -2.03 -5.95 -31.21
N VAL A 116 -2.33 -7.23 -31.42
CA VAL A 116 -3.59 -7.83 -30.98
C VAL A 116 -3.60 -8.14 -29.48
N GLY A 117 -2.48 -8.62 -28.93
CA GLY A 117 -2.38 -9.08 -27.55
C GLY A 117 -2.68 -7.99 -26.53
N PRO A 118 -2.01 -6.82 -26.55
CA PRO A 118 -2.27 -5.73 -25.60
C PRO A 118 -3.70 -5.19 -25.66
N ILE A 119 -4.31 -5.17 -26.84
CA ILE A 119 -5.70 -4.71 -27.04
C ILE A 119 -6.65 -5.71 -26.39
N LEU A 120 -6.49 -7.01 -26.69
CA LEU A 120 -7.32 -8.06 -26.08
C LEU A 120 -7.19 -8.09 -24.56
N ASP A 121 -5.96 -8.02 -24.04
CA ASP A 121 -5.70 -8.04 -22.60
C ASP A 121 -6.37 -6.87 -21.86
N MET A 122 -6.42 -5.69 -22.49
CA MET A 122 -7.11 -4.51 -21.96
C MET A 122 -8.63 -4.62 -22.06
N LEU A 123 -9.16 -5.14 -23.17
CA LEU A 123 -10.60 -5.34 -23.35
C LEU A 123 -11.14 -6.40 -22.38
N ILE A 124 -10.46 -7.53 -22.24
CA ILE A 124 -10.83 -8.59 -21.30
C ILE A 124 -10.69 -8.09 -19.86
N GLY A 125 -9.62 -7.35 -19.55
CA GLY A 125 -9.44 -6.73 -18.23
C GLY A 125 -10.65 -5.87 -17.84
N ARG A 126 -11.07 -4.98 -18.73
CA ARG A 126 -12.26 -4.13 -18.53
C ARG A 126 -13.57 -4.89 -18.45
N ALA A 127 -13.68 -6.04 -19.11
CA ALA A 127 -14.89 -6.86 -19.04
C ALA A 127 -14.99 -7.67 -17.73
N VAL A 128 -13.84 -8.02 -17.14
CA VAL A 128 -13.77 -8.93 -15.98
C VAL A 128 -13.62 -8.18 -14.66
N SER A 129 -12.93 -7.05 -14.65
CA SER A 129 -12.62 -6.29 -13.44
C SER A 129 -13.41 -4.98 -13.38
N SER A 130 -13.78 -4.57 -12.16
CA SER A 130 -14.46 -3.29 -11.90
C SER A 130 -13.52 -2.09 -12.03
N ASP A 131 -12.21 -2.30 -11.90
CA ASP A 131 -11.21 -1.26 -12.06
C ASP A 131 -10.73 -1.17 -13.52
N GLU A 132 -11.04 -0.05 -14.17
CA GLU A 132 -10.65 0.24 -15.55
C GLU A 132 -9.13 0.28 -15.78
N ARG A 133 -8.34 0.34 -14.71
CA ARG A 133 -6.87 0.36 -14.74
C ARG A 133 -6.28 -1.03 -14.92
N LEU A 134 -7.00 -2.11 -14.62
CA LEU A 134 -6.45 -3.47 -14.66
C LEU A 134 -6.59 -4.08 -16.06
N LYS A 135 -5.48 -4.64 -16.56
CA LYS A 135 -5.53 -5.61 -17.66
C LYS A 135 -5.89 -6.98 -17.10
N TYR A 136 -6.34 -7.88 -17.97
CA TYR A 136 -6.64 -9.25 -17.56
C TYR A 136 -5.42 -9.91 -16.90
N LEU A 137 -4.24 -9.83 -17.53
CA LEU A 137 -3.01 -10.39 -16.97
C LEU A 137 -2.46 -9.62 -15.76
N ASP A 138 -2.74 -8.32 -15.65
CA ASP A 138 -2.41 -7.54 -14.46
C ASP A 138 -3.16 -8.09 -13.25
N ASN A 139 -4.45 -8.39 -13.42
CA ASN A 139 -5.30 -8.98 -12.39
C ASN A 139 -4.83 -10.41 -12.02
N GLN A 140 -4.51 -11.24 -13.02
CA GLN A 140 -3.99 -12.61 -12.76
C GLN A 140 -2.62 -12.62 -12.09
N SER A 141 -1.81 -11.58 -12.28
CA SER A 141 -0.48 -11.44 -11.68
C SER A 141 -0.48 -10.67 -10.36
N PHE A 142 -1.64 -10.21 -9.88
CA PHE A 142 -1.75 -9.33 -8.71
C PHE A 142 -0.82 -8.10 -8.81
N THR A 143 -0.78 -7.47 -9.99
CA THR A 143 0.04 -6.28 -10.22
C THR A 143 -0.80 -5.11 -10.71
N LEU A 144 -0.40 -3.89 -10.38
CA LEU A 144 -1.06 -2.66 -10.84
C LEU A 144 -0.04 -1.69 -11.41
N VAL A 145 -0.45 -0.95 -12.44
CA VAL A 145 0.32 0.20 -12.92
C VAL A 145 -0.24 1.44 -12.26
N ILE A 146 0.62 2.19 -11.60
CA ILE A 146 0.29 3.45 -10.95
C ILE A 146 1.08 4.58 -11.57
N GLU A 147 0.55 5.80 -11.45
CA GLU A 147 1.31 7.01 -11.71
C GLU A 147 2.22 7.27 -10.51
N ASP A 148 3.52 7.38 -10.75
CA ASP A 148 4.53 7.79 -9.77
C ASP A 148 4.45 9.32 -9.60
N VAL A 149 3.26 9.79 -9.20
CA VAL A 149 3.07 11.17 -8.76
C VAL A 149 3.79 11.27 -7.42
N PRO A 150 4.65 12.28 -7.21
CA PRO A 150 5.15 12.54 -5.87
C PRO A 150 3.93 12.79 -4.99
N LEU A 151 3.61 11.84 -4.12
CA LEU A 151 2.64 12.08 -3.07
C LEU A 151 3.26 13.20 -2.24
N GLU A 152 2.60 14.36 -2.17
CA GLU A 152 2.81 15.29 -1.08
C GLU A 152 2.36 14.54 0.17
N VAL A 153 3.28 13.78 0.76
CA VAL A 153 3.12 13.29 2.12
C VAL A 153 3.07 14.56 2.94
N GLU A 154 1.87 14.93 3.40
CA GLU A 154 1.70 16.00 4.37
C GLU A 154 2.66 15.64 5.51
N GLU A 155 3.79 16.36 5.61
CA GLU A 155 4.78 16.06 6.63
C GLU A 155 4.04 16.05 7.97
N PRO A 156 4.20 14.99 8.79
CA PRO A 156 3.47 14.90 10.04
C PRO A 156 3.72 16.20 10.78
N ARG A 157 2.65 17.01 10.95
CA ARG A 157 2.75 18.39 11.44
C ARG A 157 3.71 18.36 12.61
N VAL A 158 4.90 18.95 12.41
CA VAL A 158 5.93 19.01 13.45
C VAL A 158 5.20 19.45 14.69
N ARG A 159 5.16 18.59 15.72
CA ARG A 159 4.46 18.90 16.97
C ARG A 159 5.05 20.22 17.41
N THR A 160 4.33 21.30 17.17
CA THR A 160 4.79 22.63 17.55
C THR A 160 4.90 22.52 19.06
N TYR A 161 6.09 22.77 19.59
CA TYR A 161 6.28 22.74 21.04
C TYR A 161 5.22 23.65 21.64
N ARG A 162 4.22 23.02 22.26
CA ARG A 162 3.23 23.76 23.03
C ARG A 162 3.94 24.03 24.34
N PRO A 163 4.29 25.30 24.66
CA PRO A 163 4.85 25.58 25.97
C PRO A 163 3.91 24.98 27.01
N PRO A 164 4.45 24.34 28.07
CA PRO A 164 3.61 23.82 29.13
C PRO A 164 2.69 24.95 29.56
N VAL A 165 1.39 24.67 29.60
CA VAL A 165 0.42 25.60 30.16
C VAL A 165 0.98 25.96 31.53
N ARG A 166 1.27 27.25 31.76
CA ARG A 166 1.63 27.75 33.08
C ARG A 166 0.45 27.43 33.97
N VAL A 167 0.53 26.32 34.68
CA VAL A 167 -0.38 26.04 35.78
C VAL A 167 -0.04 27.10 36.79
N GLU A 168 -0.93 28.09 36.96
CA GLU A 168 -0.82 29.03 38.07
C GLU A 168 -0.70 28.17 39.34
N GLU A 169 0.39 28.36 40.08
CA GLU A 169 0.59 27.63 41.34
C GLU A 169 -0.65 27.85 42.18
N PRO A 170 -1.35 26.78 42.61
CA PRO A 170 -2.57 26.93 43.37
C PRO A 170 -2.23 27.76 44.61
N THR A 171 -2.81 28.96 44.66
CA THR A 171 -2.70 29.91 45.77
C THR A 171 -3.07 29.18 47.05
N SER A 172 -2.07 29.01 47.92
CA SER A 172 -2.15 28.37 49.24
C SER A 172 -2.87 27.03 49.25
N ARG A 173 -2.12 25.94 49.32
CA ARG A 173 -2.63 24.63 49.75
C ARG A 173 -3.25 24.78 51.14
N GLU A 174 -4.55 25.08 51.18
CA GLU A 174 -5.38 24.82 52.33
C GLU A 174 -5.25 23.32 52.59
N LYS A 175 -4.62 22.95 53.70
CA LYS A 175 -4.40 21.55 54.07
C LYS A 175 -5.79 20.94 54.28
N PHE A 176 -6.33 20.33 53.24
CA PHE A 176 -7.59 19.59 53.29
C PHE A 176 -7.39 18.49 54.33
N LYS A 177 -7.95 18.69 55.53
CA LYS A 177 -7.98 17.66 56.56
C LYS A 177 -8.94 16.60 56.08
N LEU A 178 -8.39 15.52 55.53
CA LEU A 178 -9.14 14.32 55.18
C LEU A 178 -9.89 13.84 56.42
N ASP A 179 -11.22 13.82 56.34
CA ASP A 179 -12.04 13.18 57.36
C ASP A 179 -11.97 11.66 57.14
N TYR A 180 -11.03 11.01 57.84
CA TYR A 180 -10.75 9.57 57.71
C TYR A 180 -11.94 8.67 58.06
N ARG A 181 -13.06 9.20 58.56
CA ARG A 181 -14.26 8.42 58.90
C ARG A 181 -14.96 7.78 57.70
N GLN A 182 -14.73 8.28 56.48
CA GLN A 182 -15.45 7.81 55.28
C GLN A 182 -14.62 6.87 54.38
N VAL A 183 -13.33 6.67 54.68
CA VAL A 183 -12.45 5.84 53.85
C VAL A 183 -12.62 4.36 54.23
N ARG A 184 -13.21 3.56 53.33
CA ARG A 184 -13.24 2.10 53.49
C ARG A 184 -11.90 1.52 53.06
N VAL A 185 -11.32 0.66 53.89
CA VAL A 185 -10.04 -0.01 53.63
C VAL A 185 -10.31 -1.49 53.47
N GLY A 186 -9.79 -2.10 52.40
CA GLY A 186 -9.94 -3.52 52.11
C GLY A 186 -8.64 -4.15 51.61
N HIS A 187 -8.67 -5.47 51.40
CA HIS A 187 -7.55 -6.22 50.81
C HIS A 187 -8.03 -6.97 49.58
N CYS A 188 -7.21 -7.01 48.52
CA CYS A 188 -7.55 -7.73 47.31
C CYS A 188 -7.67 -9.23 47.61
N PRO A 189 -8.80 -9.91 47.28
CA PRO A 189 -8.99 -11.33 47.60
C PRO A 189 -8.01 -12.25 46.85
N ARG A 190 -7.43 -11.78 45.74
CA ARG A 190 -6.49 -12.55 44.93
C ARG A 190 -5.05 -12.47 45.43
N CYS A 191 -4.56 -11.27 45.75
CA CYS A 191 -3.13 -11.05 46.07
C CYS A 191 -2.88 -10.50 47.48
N GLY A 192 -3.91 -10.18 48.25
CA GLY A 192 -3.79 -9.61 49.58
C GLY A 192 -3.30 -8.17 49.62
N ALA A 193 -3.09 -7.50 48.47
CA ALA A 193 -2.65 -6.11 48.45
C ALA A 193 -3.73 -5.20 49.05
N PRO A 194 -3.37 -4.24 49.93
CA PRO A 194 -4.31 -3.32 50.53
C PRO A 194 -4.81 -2.32 49.49
N TYR A 195 -6.08 -1.94 49.60
CA TYR A 195 -6.70 -0.90 48.81
C TYR A 195 -7.61 -0.02 49.67
N ARG A 196 -7.93 1.17 49.17
CA ARG A 196 -8.81 2.16 49.80
C ARG A 196 -9.86 2.60 48.79
N VAL A 197 -11.12 2.65 49.21
CA VAL A 197 -12.18 3.27 48.41
C VAL A 197 -12.20 4.75 48.79
N LEU A 198 -11.79 5.59 47.84
CA LEU A 198 -11.71 7.03 48.01
C LEU A 198 -12.98 7.72 47.46
N PRO A 199 -13.36 8.89 48.00
CA PRO A 199 -14.35 9.76 47.37
C PRO A 199 -13.91 10.16 45.94
N PRO A 200 -14.85 10.46 45.03
CA PRO A 200 -14.54 10.81 43.63
C PRO A 200 -13.62 12.03 43.48
N ASP A 201 -13.59 12.92 44.48
CA ASP A 201 -12.78 14.14 44.46
C ASP A 201 -11.40 13.99 45.13
N ASP A 202 -11.05 12.81 45.63
CA ASP A 202 -9.78 12.59 46.34
C ASP A 202 -8.68 12.09 45.39
N PRO A 203 -7.61 12.87 45.16
CA PRO A 203 -6.53 12.51 44.23
C PRO A 203 -5.52 11.53 44.84
N SER A 204 -5.73 11.04 46.07
CA SER A 204 -4.81 10.11 46.71
C SER A 204 -4.85 8.72 46.05
N PHE A 205 -3.80 7.94 46.31
CA PHE A 205 -3.67 6.61 45.72
C PHE A 205 -4.60 5.61 46.42
N SER A 206 -5.62 5.13 45.71
CA SER A 206 -6.61 4.16 46.20
C SER A 206 -6.11 2.71 46.17
N GLY A 207 -5.04 2.40 45.44
CA GLY A 207 -4.68 1.00 45.12
C GLY A 207 -5.64 0.33 44.13
N LEU A 208 -6.65 1.05 43.63
CA LEU A 208 -7.62 0.61 42.62
C LEU A 208 -7.55 1.49 41.37
N TRP A 209 -7.67 0.87 40.20
CA TRP A 209 -7.86 1.56 38.93
C TRP A 209 -9.08 0.96 38.23
N ASN A 210 -10.14 1.75 38.02
CA ASN A 210 -11.41 1.27 37.43
C ASN A 210 -11.94 -0.01 38.11
N HIS A 211 -12.03 -0.01 39.44
CA HIS A 211 -12.43 -1.17 40.26
C HIS A 211 -11.52 -2.40 40.16
N ARG A 212 -10.30 -2.27 39.60
CA ARG A 212 -9.31 -3.35 39.53
C ARG A 212 -8.14 -3.08 40.46
N CYS A 213 -7.63 -4.13 41.10
CA CYS A 213 -6.42 -4.05 41.90
C CYS A 213 -5.23 -3.65 41.01
N THR A 214 -4.56 -2.55 41.37
CA THR A 214 -3.39 -2.04 40.63
C THR A 214 -2.21 -3.02 40.60
N TRP A 215 -2.18 -3.99 41.52
CA TRP A 215 -1.06 -4.93 41.66
C TRP A 215 -1.23 -6.22 40.85
N CYS A 216 -2.44 -6.78 40.78
CA CYS A 216 -2.71 -8.07 40.12
C CYS A 216 -3.80 -8.02 39.04
N ASN A 217 -4.32 -6.82 38.76
CA ASN A 217 -5.38 -6.54 37.78
C ASN A 217 -6.71 -7.29 38.02
N TYR A 218 -6.92 -7.81 39.22
CA TYR A 218 -8.16 -8.48 39.62
C TYR A 218 -9.30 -7.46 39.83
N LEU A 219 -10.48 -7.75 39.28
CA LEU A 219 -11.67 -6.91 39.42
C LEU A 219 -12.32 -7.13 40.80
N ILE A 220 -12.47 -6.06 41.57
CA ILE A 220 -13.10 -6.09 42.91
C ILE A 220 -14.55 -5.64 42.79
N ARG A 221 -15.48 -6.56 43.03
CA ARG A 221 -16.92 -6.29 42.97
C ARG A 221 -17.39 -5.58 44.24
N GLU A 222 -18.56 -4.94 44.22
CA GLU A 222 -19.06 -4.11 45.34
C GLU A 222 -19.47 -4.92 46.56
N ASP A 223 -19.96 -6.14 46.34
CA ASP A 223 -20.28 -7.17 47.33
C ASP A 223 -19.04 -7.71 48.06
N GLU A 224 -17.84 -7.51 47.51
CA GLU A 224 -16.56 -7.92 48.12
C GLU A 224 -15.88 -6.78 48.91
N ARG A 225 -16.54 -5.62 49.08
CA ARG A 225 -15.99 -4.41 49.75
C ARG A 225 -16.46 -4.22 51.20
N GLU A 226 -17.00 -5.26 51.84
CA GLU A 226 -17.43 -5.25 53.25
C GLU A 226 -16.27 -5.45 54.23
#